data_AF-A0A6B3NFY3-F1
#
_entry.id   AF-A0A6B3NFY3-F1
#
_cell.length_a   1.000
_cell.length_b   1.000
_cell.length_c   1.000
_cell.angle_alpha   90.00
_cell.angle_beta   90.00
_cell.angle_gamma   90.00
#
_symmetry.space_group_name_H-M   'P 1'
#
loop_
_entity.id
_entity.type
_entity.pdbx_description
1 polymer ?
#
loop_
_entity_poly.entity_id
_entity_poly.type
_entity_poly.pdbx_seq_one_letter_code
_entity_poly.pdbx_strand_id
1 'polypeptide(L)'
;MANIRIEGEDLLLNGYFIKNESSASNGKYIGLLEPGNLTPGATGTASYNFSGTAGTYDIVIAYYDENDGVGQLELQVDNNSVESWALNENTGTGAANNQSLRTRTISAQQLSPGQVVKILGEASNPAGEWARVDYIEFIPVGDTPPPTPNPGVISFSANNFSLNEDGTPVQEVTLNRTGGSDGEVSVTLTPTNGTATNADYDDNPIVVNFADGETSKTVTIPIVDDSEVENSETVNLSLSNPTGGATLGSQSTAVLEIVDNDEVVESDNPIRVEAEDLQLNGYFVEGGNFASGGEYISLLDPNVTPGATGSASYNFSGTAGTYDIVIAYYDENDGVGQLELQVDNNSVESWALNENTGTGAANNQSLRTRTISAQQLSPGQVVKILGEASNPAGEWARVDYI
;
A
#
# COMPACT_ATOMS: atom_id res chain seq x y z
N MET A 1 36.11 34.48 19.91
CA MET A 1 35.15 35.57 19.64
C MET A 1 35.00 36.39 20.92
N ALA A 2 34.71 37.69 20.85
CA ALA A 2 34.52 38.54 22.04
C ALA A 2 33.03 38.76 22.31
N ASN A 3 32.67 39.01 23.57
CA ASN A 3 31.32 39.44 23.93
C ASN A 3 31.00 40.77 23.25
N ILE A 4 29.76 40.92 22.82
CA ILE A 4 29.24 42.17 22.26
C ILE A 4 28.05 42.57 23.11
N ARG A 5 28.18 43.65 23.89
CA ARG A 5 27.07 44.23 24.64
C ARG A 5 26.64 45.54 24.00
N ILE A 6 25.34 45.73 23.85
CA ILE A 6 24.72 46.95 23.34
C ILE A 6 23.70 47.41 24.38
N GLU A 7 23.88 48.62 24.88
CA GLU A 7 22.91 49.24 25.79
C GLU A 7 21.61 49.54 25.03
N GLY A 8 20.48 49.47 25.73
CA GLY A 8 19.16 49.65 25.14
C GLY A 8 19.04 50.98 24.41
N GLU A 9 19.61 52.05 24.97
CA GLU A 9 19.63 53.39 24.35
C GLU A 9 20.47 53.51 23.08
N ASP A 10 21.35 52.54 22.80
CA ASP A 10 22.20 52.51 21.61
C ASP A 10 21.61 51.66 20.48
N LEU A 11 20.44 51.04 20.70
CA LEU A 11 19.69 50.29 19.69
C LEU A 11 18.91 51.23 18.75
N LEU A 12 18.54 50.72 17.57
CA LEU A 12 17.61 51.42 16.68
C LEU A 12 16.18 51.25 17.22
N LEU A 13 15.62 52.33 17.78
CA LEU A 13 14.33 52.31 18.47
C LEU A 13 13.16 52.74 17.57
N ASN A 14 12.04 52.03 17.69
CA ASN A 14 10.74 52.42 17.17
C ASN A 14 9.67 52.09 18.22
N GLY A 15 8.99 53.08 18.77
CA GLY A 15 8.00 52.89 19.86
C GLY A 15 8.59 52.74 21.29
N TYR A 16 9.88 52.43 21.41
CA TYR A 16 10.62 52.50 22.68
C TYR A 16 11.17 53.90 22.96
N PHE A 17 11.22 54.27 24.24
CA PHE A 17 11.76 55.55 24.71
C PHE A 17 12.86 55.35 25.76
N ILE A 18 13.91 56.15 25.69
CA ILE A 18 15.00 56.14 26.66
C ILE A 18 14.55 56.76 27.99
N LYS A 19 14.86 56.10 29.10
CA LYS A 19 14.60 56.55 30.48
C LYS A 19 15.88 56.54 31.29
N ASN A 20 15.99 57.45 32.26
CA ASN A 20 17.08 57.42 33.23
C ASN A 20 16.66 56.58 34.42
N GLU A 21 17.50 55.63 34.81
CA GLU A 21 17.27 54.78 35.96
C GLU A 21 18.61 54.22 36.45
N SER A 22 18.92 54.48 37.72
CA SER A 22 20.21 54.13 38.34
C SER A 22 20.50 52.63 38.41
N SER A 23 19.46 51.79 38.39
CA SER A 23 19.59 50.33 38.37
C SER A 23 19.96 49.77 36.99
N ALA A 24 19.82 50.56 35.94
CA ALA A 24 20.17 50.14 34.58
C ALA A 24 21.68 50.28 34.35
N SER A 25 22.22 49.44 33.46
CA SER A 25 23.58 49.59 32.95
C SER A 25 23.76 51.00 32.36
N ASN A 26 24.85 51.68 32.70
CA ASN A 26 25.11 53.08 32.34
C ASN A 26 24.00 54.10 32.73
N GLY A 27 23.07 53.71 33.61
CA GLY A 27 22.05 54.58 34.19
C GLY A 27 20.84 54.87 33.28
N LYS A 28 20.64 54.10 32.20
CA LYS A 28 19.49 54.25 31.30
C LYS A 28 18.97 52.91 30.81
N TYR A 29 17.67 52.86 30.51
CA TYR A 29 17.03 51.73 29.84
C TYR A 29 16.06 52.24 28.76
N ILE A 30 15.56 51.35 27.90
CA ILE A 30 14.45 51.64 26.98
C ILE A 30 13.12 51.05 27.46
N GLY A 31 12.04 51.81 27.40
CA GLY A 31 10.72 51.35 27.82
C GLY A 31 9.58 51.87 26.94
N LEU A 32 8.47 51.14 26.91
CA LEU A 32 7.28 51.50 26.11
C LEU A 32 6.43 52.64 26.72
N LEU A 33 6.83 53.18 27.88
CA LEU A 33 6.06 54.22 28.57
C LEU A 33 6.34 55.63 28.03
N GLU A 34 5.34 56.27 27.43
CA GLU A 34 5.28 57.73 27.33
C GLU A 34 4.64 58.30 28.61
N PRO A 35 5.30 59.21 29.36
CA PRO A 35 4.72 59.79 30.56
C PRO A 35 3.45 60.58 30.21
N GLY A 36 2.28 60.06 30.60
CA GLY A 36 0.99 60.75 30.48
C GLY A 36 0.01 60.22 29.42
N ASN A 37 0.35 59.17 28.66
CA ASN A 37 -0.55 58.60 27.65
C ASN A 37 -0.51 57.05 27.70
N LEU A 38 -1.20 56.47 28.68
CA LEU A 38 -1.27 55.02 28.89
C LEU A 38 -2.13 54.39 27.78
N THR A 39 -1.49 53.82 26.75
CA THR A 39 -2.17 53.03 25.73
C THR A 39 -1.97 51.54 26.01
N PRO A 40 -3.00 50.80 26.47
CA PRO A 40 -2.93 49.35 26.60
C PRO A 40 -2.54 48.70 25.27
N GLY A 41 -1.65 47.70 25.30
CA GLY A 41 -1.15 47.04 24.09
C GLY A 41 -0.23 47.92 23.23
N ALA A 42 0.37 48.97 23.81
CA ALA A 42 1.46 49.68 23.15
C ALA A 42 2.58 48.69 22.80
N THR A 43 3.12 48.81 21.59
CA THR A 43 4.22 47.97 21.11
C THR A 43 5.41 48.82 20.72
N GLY A 44 6.59 48.20 20.76
CA GLY A 44 7.82 48.82 20.27
C GLY A 44 8.85 47.79 19.88
N THR A 45 9.83 48.23 19.09
CA THR A 45 10.93 47.40 18.61
C THR A 45 12.25 48.11 18.85
N ALA A 46 13.23 47.40 19.37
CA ALA A 46 14.63 47.83 19.46
C ALA A 46 15.48 46.89 18.61
N SER A 47 16.19 47.43 17.61
CA SER A 47 16.90 46.62 16.61
C SER A 47 18.40 46.85 16.62
N TYR A 48 19.16 45.79 16.37
CA TYR A 48 20.61 45.82 16.21
C TYR A 48 21.02 45.03 14.97
N ASN A 49 21.84 45.65 14.11
CA ASN A 49 22.51 44.93 13.04
C ASN A 49 23.74 44.24 13.64
N PHE A 50 23.68 42.92 13.78
CA PHE A 50 24.71 42.14 14.43
C PHE A 50 26.08 42.36 13.76
N SER A 51 27.05 42.89 14.52
CA SER A 51 28.38 43.20 13.98
C SER A 51 29.46 42.20 14.40
N GLY A 52 29.08 41.09 15.05
CA GLY A 52 30.01 40.04 15.44
C GLY A 52 30.42 39.16 14.27
N THR A 53 31.47 38.36 14.47
CA THR A 53 31.86 37.29 13.54
C THR A 53 30.75 36.25 13.43
N ALA A 54 30.67 35.55 12.29
CA ALA A 54 29.71 34.46 12.17
C ALA A 54 30.03 33.35 13.19
N GLY A 55 29.00 32.84 13.88
CA GLY A 55 29.16 31.79 14.88
C GLY A 55 27.94 31.62 15.79
N THR A 56 28.12 30.80 16.83
CA THR A 56 27.12 30.52 17.86
C THR A 56 27.23 31.51 19.02
N TYR A 57 26.09 32.09 19.43
CA TYR A 57 26.01 33.04 20.53
C TYR A 57 24.87 32.69 21.48
N ASP A 58 25.12 32.80 22.78
CA ASP A 58 24.07 32.99 23.76
C ASP A 58 23.69 34.48 23.74
N ILE A 59 22.40 34.76 23.58
CA ILE A 59 21.85 36.12 23.60
C ILE A 59 21.26 36.36 24.99
N VAL A 60 21.87 37.27 25.75
CA VAL A 60 21.41 37.67 27.07
C VAL A 60 20.67 39.00 26.96
N ILE A 61 19.43 39.06 27.43
CA ILE A 61 18.63 40.29 27.48
C ILE A 61 18.39 40.63 28.94
N ALA A 62 18.82 41.80 29.38
CA ALA A 62 18.49 42.35 30.68
C ALA A 62 17.22 43.20 30.56
N TYR A 63 16.25 42.95 31.43
CA TYR A 63 14.92 43.57 31.37
C TYR A 63 14.34 43.75 32.77
N TYR A 64 13.27 44.52 32.91
CA TYR A 64 12.56 44.68 34.19
C TYR A 64 11.23 43.92 34.16
N ASP A 65 11.02 43.12 35.20
CA ASP A 65 9.81 42.33 35.47
C ASP A 65 9.15 42.87 36.75
N GLU A 66 7.99 43.50 36.59
CA GLU A 66 7.28 44.24 37.63
C GLU A 66 5.98 43.53 38.03
N ASN A 67 5.50 43.79 39.24
CA ASN A 67 4.32 43.10 39.77
C ASN A 67 3.00 43.88 39.61
N ASP A 68 2.90 44.78 38.62
CA ASP A 68 1.73 45.62 38.38
C ASP A 68 1.01 45.34 37.05
N GLY A 69 1.42 44.30 36.31
CA GLY A 69 0.76 43.83 35.10
C GLY A 69 1.37 42.54 34.56
N VAL A 70 1.12 42.27 33.27
CA VAL A 70 1.80 41.21 32.50
C VAL A 70 2.16 41.74 31.13
N GLY A 71 3.39 42.25 30.99
CA GLY A 71 3.96 42.64 29.70
C GLY A 71 4.44 41.44 28.88
N GLN A 72 4.92 41.67 27.66
CA GLN A 72 5.60 40.66 26.85
C GLN A 72 6.89 41.21 26.24
N LEU A 73 7.87 40.32 26.09
CA LEU A 73 9.04 40.53 25.25
C LEU A 73 9.16 39.37 24.25
N GLU A 74 9.61 39.68 23.04
CA GLU A 74 9.94 38.71 22.00
C GLU A 74 11.29 39.06 21.37
N LEU A 75 12.14 38.05 21.22
CA LEU A 75 13.37 38.13 20.44
C LEU A 75 13.12 37.59 19.02
N GLN A 76 13.50 38.36 18.01
CA GLN A 76 13.51 37.96 16.62
C GLN A 76 14.90 38.09 15.98
N VAL A 77 15.21 37.22 15.02
CA VAL A 77 16.39 37.33 14.14
C VAL A 77 15.90 37.28 12.69
N ASP A 78 16.21 38.33 11.92
CA ASP A 78 15.73 38.54 10.54
C ASP A 78 14.20 38.40 10.38
N ASN A 79 13.45 38.86 11.38
CA ASN A 79 11.99 38.77 11.52
C ASN A 79 11.42 37.36 11.81
N ASN A 80 12.27 36.37 12.05
CA ASN A 80 11.82 35.08 12.57
C ASN A 80 11.78 35.14 14.10
N SER A 81 10.66 34.72 14.69
CA SER A 81 10.53 34.58 16.14
C SER A 81 11.52 33.54 16.65
N VAL A 82 12.37 33.94 17.59
CA VAL A 82 13.30 33.04 18.29
C VAL A 82 12.66 32.60 19.60
N GLU A 83 12.19 33.57 20.39
CA GLU A 83 11.57 33.28 21.67
C GLU A 83 10.69 34.44 22.15
N SER A 84 9.56 34.14 22.79
CA SER A 84 8.67 35.11 23.43
C SER A 84 8.42 34.73 24.90
N TRP A 85 8.34 35.72 25.80
CA TRP A 85 7.99 35.48 27.19
C TRP A 85 7.19 36.59 27.83
N ALA A 86 6.39 36.19 28.81
CA ALA A 86 5.67 37.07 29.69
C ALA A 86 6.61 37.67 30.73
N LEU A 87 6.41 38.95 31.01
CA LEU A 87 6.88 39.61 32.21
C LEU A 87 5.78 39.35 33.25
N ASN A 88 6.00 38.47 34.21
CA ASN A 88 4.94 38.04 35.13
C ASN A 88 5.46 37.60 36.50
N GLU A 89 6.71 37.93 36.81
CA GLU A 89 7.32 37.57 38.06
C GLU A 89 6.85 38.53 39.15
N ASN A 90 6.40 37.96 40.28
CA ASN A 90 6.10 38.78 41.45
C ASN A 90 7.39 39.23 42.13
N THR A 91 7.96 40.31 41.62
CA THR A 91 9.19 40.90 42.15
C THR A 91 8.96 41.73 43.41
N GLY A 92 7.70 41.97 43.80
CA GLY A 92 7.33 42.76 44.98
C GLY A 92 7.39 44.27 44.77
N THR A 93 7.57 44.74 43.54
CA THR A 93 7.59 46.16 43.16
C THR A 93 6.94 46.39 41.80
N GLY A 94 6.25 47.51 41.63
CA GLY A 94 5.69 47.97 40.34
C GLY A 94 6.58 49.01 39.64
N ALA A 95 7.88 48.99 39.94
CA ALA A 95 8.82 49.97 39.42
C ALA A 95 10.11 49.30 38.94
N ALA A 96 10.68 49.84 37.87
CA ALA A 96 11.96 49.43 37.31
C ALA A 96 13.08 49.85 38.27
N ASN A 97 13.64 48.88 38.97
CA ASN A 97 14.74 49.06 39.92
C ASN A 97 15.51 47.73 40.06
N ASN A 98 16.53 47.69 40.93
CA ASN A 98 17.35 46.49 41.14
C ASN A 98 16.55 45.24 41.58
N GLN A 99 15.36 45.41 42.16
CA GLN A 99 14.51 44.30 42.62
C GLN A 99 13.73 43.66 41.45
N SER A 100 13.36 44.43 40.43
CA SER A 100 12.66 43.98 39.22
C SER A 100 13.58 43.62 38.06
N LEU A 101 14.88 43.95 38.12
CA LEU A 101 15.84 43.61 37.07
C LEU A 101 16.02 42.08 36.93
N ARG A 102 15.91 41.57 35.71
CA ARG A 102 16.04 40.16 35.32
C ARG A 102 16.92 40.03 34.10
N THR A 103 17.38 38.81 33.85
CA THR A 103 18.08 38.44 32.62
C THR A 103 17.45 37.21 32.02
N ARG A 104 17.28 37.20 30.69
CA ARG A 104 16.88 36.04 29.89
C ARG A 104 18.06 35.64 29.04
N THR A 105 18.48 34.37 29.09
CA THR A 105 19.49 33.84 28.19
C THR A 105 18.83 32.94 27.15
N ILE A 106 18.94 33.32 25.89
CA ILE A 106 18.51 32.53 24.73
C ILE A 106 19.76 31.88 24.15
N SER A 107 19.93 30.59 24.39
CA SER A 107 21.19 29.91 24.12
C SER A 107 21.37 29.50 22.67
N ALA A 108 22.63 29.32 22.26
CA ALA A 108 23.02 28.63 21.02
C ALA A 108 22.45 29.18 19.69
N GLN A 109 22.29 30.50 19.58
CA GLN A 109 21.80 31.16 18.38
C GLN A 109 22.89 31.29 17.32
N GLN A 110 22.61 30.83 16.09
CA GLN A 110 23.51 31.03 14.94
C GLN A 110 23.34 32.43 14.39
N LEU A 111 24.40 33.24 14.45
CA LEU A 111 24.41 34.61 13.95
C LEU A 111 25.51 34.81 12.90
N SER A 112 25.22 35.65 11.91
CA SER A 112 26.14 36.10 10.86
C SER A 112 26.19 37.63 10.83
N PRO A 113 27.34 38.24 10.47
CA PRO A 113 27.46 39.69 10.38
C PRO A 113 26.37 40.28 9.47
N GLY A 114 25.66 41.29 9.96
CA GLY A 114 24.61 42.00 9.24
C GLY A 114 23.18 41.51 9.49
N GLN A 115 22.97 40.38 10.18
CA GLN A 115 21.62 39.97 10.56
C GLN A 115 20.99 40.96 11.54
N VAL A 116 19.67 41.14 11.43
CA VAL A 116 18.92 42.08 12.27
C VAL A 116 18.35 41.33 13.47
N VAL A 117 18.88 41.62 14.66
CA VAL A 117 18.35 41.13 15.94
C VAL A 117 17.38 42.17 16.47
N LYS A 118 16.15 41.77 16.79
CA LYS A 118 15.09 42.67 17.28
C LYS A 118 14.55 42.19 18.61
N ILE A 119 14.35 43.13 19.53
CA ILE A 119 13.54 42.93 20.72
C ILE A 119 12.22 43.67 20.50
N LEU A 120 11.13 42.92 20.46
CA LEU A 120 9.79 43.44 20.43
C LEU A 120 9.26 43.45 21.86
N GLY A 121 8.55 44.50 22.23
CA GLY A 121 7.83 44.55 23.49
C GLY A 121 6.38 44.88 23.28
N GLU A 122 5.54 44.37 24.19
CA GLU A 122 4.14 44.72 24.31
C GLU A 122 3.84 45.06 25.78
N ALA A 123 3.18 46.20 26.00
CA ALA A 123 2.68 46.59 27.31
C ALA A 123 1.40 45.81 27.66
N SER A 124 1.20 45.51 28.94
CA SER A 124 0.04 44.77 29.41
C SER A 124 -1.29 45.44 29.02
N ASN A 125 -2.36 44.63 28.92
CA ASN A 125 -3.72 45.12 28.73
C ASN A 125 -4.66 44.56 29.82
N PRO A 126 -5.17 45.39 30.76
CA PRO A 126 -5.00 46.85 30.84
C PRO A 126 -3.56 47.26 31.19
N ALA A 127 -3.21 48.52 30.91
CA ALA A 127 -1.86 49.05 31.13
C ALA A 127 -1.49 49.00 32.62
N GLY A 128 -0.46 48.22 32.93
CA GLY A 128 0.04 47.94 34.26
C GLY A 128 1.55 47.73 34.21
N GLU A 129 2.00 46.77 33.42
CA GLU A 129 3.41 46.48 33.22
C GLU A 129 3.86 46.81 31.79
N TRP A 130 5.04 47.42 31.69
CA TRP A 130 5.62 47.87 30.42
C TRP A 130 6.86 47.05 30.10
N ALA A 131 6.99 46.64 28.84
CA ALA A 131 8.26 46.10 28.38
C ALA A 131 9.37 47.15 28.54
N ARG A 132 10.40 46.79 29.31
CA ARG A 132 11.58 47.62 29.56
C ARG A 132 12.83 46.77 29.44
N VAL A 133 13.79 47.24 28.65
CA VAL A 133 15.03 46.53 28.35
C VAL A 133 16.20 47.43 28.72
N ASP A 134 17.13 46.88 29.50
CA ASP A 134 18.37 47.54 29.90
C ASP A 134 19.40 47.36 28.79
N TYR A 135 19.90 46.14 28.56
CA TYR A 135 20.85 45.83 27.50
C TYR A 135 20.58 44.49 26.84
N ILE A 136 21.21 44.30 25.68
CA ILE A 136 21.39 43.01 25.02
C ILE A 136 22.88 42.68 24.93
N GLU A 137 23.25 41.44 25.24
CA GLU A 137 24.62 40.95 25.16
C GLU A 137 24.69 39.64 24.38
N PHE A 138 25.61 39.57 23.43
CA PHE A 138 25.93 38.39 22.65
C PHE A 138 27.21 37.78 23.22
N ILE A 139 27.07 36.61 23.85
CA ILE A 139 28.18 35.86 24.44
C ILE A 139 28.52 34.73 23.48
N PRO A 140 29.70 34.73 22.84
CA PRO A 140 30.08 33.64 21.98
C PRO A 140 30.18 32.34 22.77
N VAL A 141 29.43 31.33 22.36
CA VAL A 141 29.56 29.98 22.90
C VAL A 141 30.76 29.38 22.18
N GLY A 142 31.93 29.42 22.83
CA GLY A 142 33.18 28.98 22.20
C GLY A 142 33.05 27.56 21.66
N ASP A 143 33.31 27.37 20.37
CA ASP A 143 33.37 26.14 19.53
C ASP A 143 32.72 24.84 20.04
N THR A 144 31.69 24.87 20.89
CA THR A 144 30.83 23.72 21.06
C THR A 144 30.00 23.69 19.79
N PRO A 145 30.21 22.69 18.91
CA PRO A 145 29.40 22.58 17.71
C PRO A 145 27.92 22.61 18.14
N PRO A 146 27.00 23.10 17.29
CA PRO A 146 25.61 22.74 17.42
C PRO A 146 25.52 21.24 17.72
N PRO A 147 24.58 20.74 18.55
CA PRO A 147 24.40 19.30 18.67
C PRO A 147 24.34 18.76 17.25
N THR A 148 25.33 17.96 16.87
CA THR A 148 25.43 17.43 15.50
C THR A 148 24.11 16.71 15.26
N PRO A 149 23.32 17.11 14.23
CA PRO A 149 22.07 16.42 13.94
C PRO A 149 22.36 14.93 13.91
N ASN A 150 21.53 14.16 14.60
CA ASN A 150 21.65 12.73 14.65
C ASN A 150 20.58 12.13 13.72
N PRO A 151 20.89 11.93 12.43
CA PRO A 151 19.88 11.62 11.44
C PRO A 151 19.51 10.13 11.47
N GLY A 152 20.17 9.33 12.31
CA GLY A 152 19.82 7.94 12.55
C GLY A 152 20.35 6.94 11.52
N VAL A 153 19.96 5.70 11.74
CA VAL A 153 20.37 4.50 11.01
C VAL A 153 19.11 3.82 10.48
N ILE A 154 19.02 3.65 9.17
CA ILE A 154 17.87 3.05 8.48
C ILE A 154 18.14 1.56 8.22
N SER A 155 17.16 0.70 8.49
CA SER A 155 17.24 -0.75 8.28
C SER A 155 15.86 -1.33 8.01
N PHE A 156 15.78 -2.47 7.33
CA PHE A 156 14.54 -3.26 7.31
C PHE A 156 14.18 -3.71 8.73
N SER A 157 12.87 -3.81 9.00
CA SER A 157 12.35 -4.29 10.28
C SER A 157 12.57 -5.81 10.48
N ALA A 158 12.65 -6.55 9.39
CA ALA A 158 12.88 -7.99 9.32
C ALA A 158 13.81 -8.34 8.15
N ASN A 159 14.30 -9.57 8.11
CA ASN A 159 15.12 -10.09 7.01
C ASN A 159 14.30 -10.77 5.91
N ASN A 160 13.04 -11.08 6.19
CA ASN A 160 12.08 -11.70 5.29
C ASN A 160 10.73 -11.01 5.43
N PHE A 161 10.02 -10.89 4.30
CA PHE A 161 8.67 -10.38 4.18
C PHE A 161 7.87 -11.30 3.25
N SER A 162 6.55 -11.22 3.29
CA SER A 162 5.69 -12.04 2.44
C SER A 162 4.42 -11.27 2.07
N LEU A 163 3.93 -11.48 0.87
CA LEU A 163 2.64 -11.00 0.38
C LEU A 163 2.02 -12.05 -0.53
N ASN A 164 0.73 -11.93 -0.76
CA ASN A 164 0.06 -12.66 -1.82
C ASN A 164 0.31 -11.95 -3.16
N GLU A 165 0.30 -12.68 -4.26
CA GLU A 165 0.50 -12.15 -5.61
C GLU A 165 -0.49 -11.04 -6.01
N ASP A 166 -1.69 -11.00 -5.41
CA ASP A 166 -2.64 -9.87 -5.50
C ASP A 166 -2.15 -8.56 -4.82
N GLY A 167 -0.92 -8.55 -4.29
CA GLY A 167 -0.31 -7.43 -3.58
C GLY A 167 -0.80 -7.27 -2.13
N THR A 168 -1.65 -8.17 -1.63
CA THR A 168 -2.12 -8.14 -0.24
C THR A 168 -0.98 -8.54 0.70
N PRO A 169 -0.55 -7.67 1.63
CA PRO A 169 0.54 -7.99 2.54
C PRO A 169 0.15 -9.12 3.50
N VAL A 170 0.92 -10.21 3.51
CA VAL A 170 0.96 -11.15 4.64
C VAL A 170 1.81 -10.54 5.75
N GLN A 171 2.87 -9.83 5.37
CA GLN A 171 3.72 -9.01 6.22
C GLN A 171 4.13 -7.72 5.50
N GLU A 172 3.93 -6.57 6.17
CA GLU A 172 4.31 -5.26 5.64
C GLU A 172 5.84 -5.08 5.55
N VAL A 173 6.34 -4.74 4.36
CA VAL A 173 7.73 -4.31 4.18
C VAL A 173 7.96 -2.99 4.90
N THR A 174 8.61 -3.04 6.06
CA THR A 174 8.79 -1.87 6.94
C THR A 174 10.26 -1.52 7.08
N LEU A 175 10.57 -0.22 7.02
CA LEU A 175 11.89 0.34 7.32
C LEU A 175 11.85 1.08 8.66
N ASN A 176 12.81 0.79 9.53
CA ASN A 176 12.99 1.45 10.81
C ASN A 176 14.17 2.42 10.75
N ARG A 177 14.00 3.61 11.32
CA ARG A 177 15.03 4.61 11.55
C ARG A 177 15.35 4.65 13.05
N THR A 178 16.56 4.25 13.41
CA THR A 178 16.98 4.05 14.82
C THR A 178 18.21 4.86 15.17
N GLY A 179 18.47 5.05 16.46
CA GLY A 179 19.68 5.74 16.92
C GLY A 179 19.69 7.25 16.67
N GLY A 180 18.67 7.81 16.03
CA GLY A 180 18.48 9.24 15.75
C GLY A 180 17.26 9.46 14.83
N SER A 181 16.68 10.65 14.85
CA SER A 181 15.53 11.01 14.00
C SER A 181 15.56 12.47 13.54
N ASP A 182 16.71 13.14 13.65
CA ASP A 182 16.83 14.56 13.37
C ASP A 182 16.92 14.81 11.86
N GLY A 183 16.15 15.77 11.38
CA GLY A 183 16.09 16.17 9.98
C GLY A 183 15.34 15.18 9.08
N GLU A 184 14.97 15.68 7.91
CA GLU A 184 14.44 14.87 6.81
C GLU A 184 15.57 14.05 6.17
N VAL A 185 15.30 12.76 5.95
CA VAL A 185 16.24 11.83 5.31
C VAL A 185 15.50 10.96 4.31
N SER A 186 16.23 10.38 3.36
CA SER A 186 15.66 9.39 2.44
C SER A 186 16.63 8.25 2.20
N VAL A 187 16.08 7.13 1.72
CA VAL A 187 16.83 5.95 1.26
C VAL A 187 16.20 5.42 -0.01
N THR A 188 16.99 4.82 -0.89
CA THR A 188 16.48 4.11 -2.06
C THR A 188 16.37 2.62 -1.75
N LEU A 189 15.16 2.06 -1.88
CA LEU A 189 14.92 0.63 -1.87
C LEU A 189 14.93 0.14 -3.32
N THR A 190 15.77 -0.86 -3.61
CA THR A 190 15.86 -1.45 -4.95
C THR A 190 15.50 -2.94 -4.86
N PRO A 191 14.37 -3.34 -5.45
CA PRO A 191 14.06 -4.75 -5.65
C PRO A 191 14.88 -5.31 -6.83
N THR A 192 15.28 -6.57 -6.73
CA THR A 192 16.07 -7.30 -7.74
C THR A 192 15.67 -8.77 -7.75
N ASN A 193 15.85 -9.44 -8.89
CA ASN A 193 15.37 -10.81 -9.07
C ASN A 193 15.94 -11.77 -8.01
N GLY A 194 15.07 -12.61 -7.46
CA GLY A 194 15.43 -13.84 -6.76
C GLY A 194 15.08 -15.02 -7.65
N THR A 195 14.02 -15.75 -7.31
CA THR A 195 13.35 -16.66 -8.25
C THR A 195 12.35 -15.92 -9.13
N ALA A 196 11.71 -14.87 -8.59
CA ALA A 196 10.84 -13.98 -9.34
C ALA A 196 11.64 -13.11 -10.33
N THR A 197 10.97 -12.79 -11.43
CA THR A 197 11.43 -11.99 -12.55
C THR A 197 10.59 -10.72 -12.70
N ASN A 198 10.83 -9.96 -13.76
CA ASN A 198 10.06 -8.75 -14.07
C ASN A 198 8.66 -9.05 -14.64
N ALA A 199 8.27 -10.32 -14.75
CA ALA A 199 6.89 -10.71 -15.00
C ALA A 199 6.04 -10.56 -13.74
N ASP A 200 6.64 -10.70 -12.56
CA ASP A 200 5.95 -10.94 -11.29
C ASP A 200 5.96 -9.68 -10.39
N TYR A 201 6.87 -8.72 -10.65
CA TYR A 201 6.95 -7.46 -9.91
C TYR A 201 7.58 -6.31 -10.71
N ASP A 202 7.40 -5.07 -10.22
CA ASP A 202 8.08 -3.89 -10.76
C ASP A 202 9.48 -3.71 -10.14
N ASP A 203 10.52 -3.77 -10.98
CA ASP A 203 11.92 -3.64 -10.57
C ASP A 203 12.40 -2.18 -10.39
N ASN A 204 11.50 -1.20 -10.55
CA ASN A 204 11.82 0.21 -10.36
C ASN A 204 12.26 0.53 -8.91
N PRO A 205 13.37 1.26 -8.72
CA PRO A 205 13.79 1.73 -7.40
C PRO A 205 12.76 2.66 -6.75
N ILE A 206 12.50 2.44 -5.47
CA ILE A 206 11.54 3.20 -4.65
C ILE A 206 12.30 4.13 -3.69
N VAL A 207 12.03 5.44 -3.75
CA VAL A 207 12.60 6.39 -2.79
C VAL A 207 11.69 6.49 -1.57
N VAL A 208 12.21 6.14 -0.40
CA VAL A 208 11.50 6.19 0.88
C VAL A 208 11.99 7.40 1.66
N ASN A 209 11.10 8.35 1.93
CA ASN A 209 11.40 9.57 2.67
C ASN A 209 10.90 9.47 4.11
N PHE A 210 11.73 9.86 5.07
CA PHE A 210 11.37 10.03 6.48
C PHE A 210 11.35 11.52 6.81
N ALA A 211 10.24 12.01 7.32
CA ALA A 211 10.16 13.37 7.85
C ALA A 211 11.03 13.51 9.12
N ASP A 212 11.28 14.75 9.54
CA ASP A 212 11.88 15.04 10.85
C ASP A 212 11.07 14.38 11.97
N GLY A 213 11.75 13.66 12.86
CA GLY A 213 11.13 12.90 13.95
C GLY A 213 10.47 11.56 13.55
N GLU A 214 10.36 11.24 12.26
CA GLU A 214 9.74 9.98 11.80
C GLU A 214 10.70 8.80 11.96
N THR A 215 10.23 7.72 12.61
CA THR A 215 11.07 6.57 12.98
C THR A 215 10.72 5.27 12.26
N SER A 216 9.64 5.22 11.49
CA SER A 216 9.22 4.03 10.73
C SER A 216 8.45 4.40 9.45
N LYS A 217 8.61 3.59 8.40
CA LYS A 217 7.88 3.68 7.13
C LYS A 217 7.52 2.29 6.60
N THR A 218 6.26 2.09 6.23
CA THR A 218 5.83 0.95 5.41
C THR A 218 6.01 1.30 3.93
N VAL A 219 6.49 0.34 3.14
CA VAL A 219 6.74 0.48 1.70
C VAL A 219 5.90 -0.55 0.96
N THR A 220 5.14 -0.11 -0.04
CA THR A 220 4.42 -1.01 -0.95
C THR A 220 5.34 -1.36 -2.12
N ILE A 221 5.56 -2.65 -2.35
CA ILE A 221 6.24 -3.15 -3.55
C ILE A 221 5.15 -3.48 -4.58
N PRO A 222 5.16 -2.88 -5.78
CA PRO A 222 4.19 -3.22 -6.82
C PRO A 222 4.45 -4.64 -7.35
N ILE A 223 3.41 -5.46 -7.31
CA ILE A 223 3.39 -6.86 -7.77
C ILE A 223 2.51 -6.96 -9.01
N VAL A 224 2.81 -7.89 -9.89
CA VAL A 224 2.02 -8.20 -11.08
C VAL A 224 1.22 -9.46 -10.78
N ASP A 225 -0.09 -9.32 -10.68
CA ASP A 225 -1.03 -10.41 -10.45
C ASP A 225 -1.46 -11.02 -11.79
N ASP A 226 -1.43 -12.35 -11.92
CA ASP A 226 -1.87 -13.04 -13.14
C ASP A 226 -2.87 -14.19 -12.91
N SER A 227 -2.77 -15.28 -13.67
CA SER A 227 -3.69 -16.43 -13.57
C SER A 227 -2.96 -17.77 -13.78
N GLU A 228 -1.63 -17.74 -13.91
CA GLU A 228 -0.80 -18.92 -14.06
C GLU A 228 -0.49 -19.47 -12.67
N VAL A 229 -0.70 -20.77 -12.47
CA VAL A 229 -0.36 -21.41 -11.18
C VAL A 229 1.14 -21.63 -11.13
N GLU A 230 1.77 -21.02 -10.13
CA GLU A 230 3.21 -21.02 -9.95
C GLU A 230 3.61 -21.56 -8.56
N ASN A 231 4.90 -21.59 -8.27
CA ASN A 231 5.34 -21.82 -6.89
C ASN A 231 5.63 -20.46 -6.29
N SER A 232 5.56 -20.32 -4.95
CA SER A 232 5.95 -19.07 -4.31
C SER A 232 7.37 -18.65 -4.70
N GLU A 233 7.49 -17.39 -5.08
CA GLU A 233 8.70 -16.83 -5.64
C GLU A 233 9.32 -15.77 -4.73
N THR A 234 10.55 -15.36 -5.03
CA THR A 234 11.32 -14.47 -4.17
C THR A 234 11.90 -13.28 -4.92
N VAL A 235 11.83 -12.12 -4.28
CA VAL A 235 12.46 -10.86 -4.69
C VAL A 235 13.50 -10.45 -3.64
N ASN A 236 14.71 -10.12 -4.09
CA ASN A 236 15.77 -9.60 -3.23
C ASN A 236 15.63 -8.08 -3.09
N LEU A 237 15.50 -7.59 -1.85
CA LEU A 237 15.40 -6.15 -1.54
C LEU A 237 16.72 -5.63 -0.98
N SER A 238 17.14 -4.45 -1.43
CA SER A 238 18.34 -3.78 -0.93
C SER A 238 18.13 -2.29 -0.69
N LEU A 239 18.78 -1.75 0.34
CA LEU A 239 18.79 -0.31 0.63
C LEU A 239 20.09 0.31 0.13
N SER A 240 20.00 1.49 -0.47
CA SER A 240 21.14 2.26 -0.96
C SER A 240 20.90 3.77 -0.90
N ASN A 241 21.96 4.55 -1.13
CA ASN A 241 21.91 6.02 -1.26
C ASN A 241 21.18 6.75 -0.12
N PRO A 242 21.52 6.53 1.17
CA PRO A 242 20.93 7.32 2.24
C PRO A 242 21.32 8.80 2.10
N THR A 243 20.37 9.70 2.36
CA THR A 243 20.57 11.16 2.29
C THR A 243 20.41 11.80 3.67
N GLY A 244 20.62 13.11 3.76
CA GLY A 244 20.42 13.87 5.01
C GLY A 244 21.36 13.48 6.16
N GLY A 245 22.45 12.76 5.87
CA GLY A 245 23.42 12.31 6.87
C GLY A 245 23.05 11.02 7.59
N ALA A 246 21.92 10.37 7.23
CA ALA A 246 21.60 9.05 7.73
C ALA A 246 22.58 8.00 7.19
N THR A 247 22.64 6.85 7.85
CA THR A 247 23.43 5.69 7.41
C THR A 247 22.57 4.44 7.33
N LEU A 248 23.05 3.42 6.63
CA LEU A 248 22.40 2.10 6.61
C LEU A 248 22.88 1.26 7.78
N GLY A 249 21.96 0.54 8.41
CA GLY A 249 22.28 -0.43 9.46
C GLY A 249 22.65 -1.79 8.90
N SER A 250 22.84 -2.75 9.80
CA SER A 250 23.25 -4.11 9.44
C SER A 250 22.20 -4.86 8.62
N GLN A 251 20.91 -4.59 8.83
CA GLN A 251 19.82 -5.18 8.06
C GLN A 251 19.45 -4.26 6.88
N SER A 252 20.37 -4.12 5.93
CA SER A 252 20.19 -3.31 4.70
C SER A 252 19.72 -4.11 3.49
N THR A 253 19.51 -5.41 3.65
CA THR A 253 18.92 -6.31 2.66
C THR A 253 17.81 -7.15 3.29
N ALA A 254 16.83 -7.56 2.49
CA ALA A 254 15.77 -8.48 2.90
C ALA A 254 15.31 -9.32 1.70
N VAL A 255 14.53 -10.36 1.95
CA VAL A 255 13.87 -11.16 0.90
C VAL A 255 12.36 -10.96 1.03
N LEU A 256 11.68 -10.70 -0.07
CA LEU A 256 10.24 -10.69 -0.17
C LEU A 256 9.79 -11.97 -0.86
N GLU A 257 8.90 -12.73 -0.23
CA GLU A 257 8.24 -13.90 -0.82
C GLU A 257 6.89 -13.47 -1.42
N ILE A 258 6.70 -13.77 -2.71
CA ILE A 258 5.42 -13.63 -3.42
C ILE A 258 4.74 -14.98 -3.35
N VAL A 259 3.60 -15.04 -2.66
CA VAL A 259 2.81 -16.26 -2.52
C VAL A 259 1.75 -16.24 -3.60
N ASP A 260 1.91 -17.14 -4.58
CA ASP A 260 0.91 -17.41 -5.61
C ASP A 260 -0.48 -17.58 -4.99
N ASN A 261 -1.44 -16.89 -5.56
CA ASN A 261 -2.84 -16.88 -5.17
C ASN A 261 -3.75 -17.63 -6.16
N ASP A 262 -3.18 -18.20 -7.23
CA ASP A 262 -3.89 -18.96 -8.23
C ASP A 262 -4.06 -20.44 -7.86
N GLU A 263 -5.11 -21.04 -8.39
CA GLU A 263 -5.42 -22.45 -8.17
C GLU A 263 -5.55 -23.17 -9.51
N VAL A 264 -5.08 -24.42 -9.55
CA VAL A 264 -5.30 -25.29 -10.72
C VAL A 264 -6.80 -25.52 -10.84
N VAL A 265 -7.41 -24.93 -11.87
CA VAL A 265 -8.74 -25.32 -12.30
C VAL A 265 -8.62 -26.69 -12.96
N GLU A 266 -8.65 -27.75 -12.15
CA GLU A 266 -8.85 -29.12 -12.63
C GLU A 266 -10.14 -29.11 -13.46
N SER A 267 -10.05 -29.40 -14.76
CA SER A 267 -11.22 -29.45 -15.63
C SER A 267 -12.23 -30.42 -15.03
N ASP A 268 -13.45 -29.93 -14.78
CA ASP A 268 -14.60 -30.60 -14.17
C ASP A 268 -14.60 -32.14 -14.33
N ASN A 269 -14.88 -32.85 -13.22
CA ASN A 269 -15.25 -34.28 -13.28
C ASN A 269 -16.30 -34.48 -14.40
N PRO A 270 -16.07 -35.40 -15.35
CA PRO A 270 -16.99 -35.59 -16.47
C PRO A 270 -18.37 -35.97 -15.94
N ILE A 271 -19.40 -35.29 -16.45
CA ILE A 271 -20.78 -35.70 -16.24
C ILE A 271 -20.99 -36.92 -17.13
N ARG A 272 -21.04 -38.10 -16.52
CA ARG A 272 -21.26 -39.37 -17.20
C ARG A 272 -22.63 -39.91 -16.86
N VAL A 273 -23.41 -40.28 -17.88
CA VAL A 273 -24.74 -40.84 -17.72
C VAL A 273 -24.81 -42.15 -18.50
N GLU A 274 -25.09 -43.25 -17.80
CA GLU A 274 -25.30 -44.55 -18.47
C GLU A 274 -26.57 -44.45 -19.34
N ALA A 275 -26.55 -45.10 -20.50
CA ALA A 275 -27.59 -44.90 -21.50
C ALA A 275 -28.96 -45.40 -21.02
N GLU A 276 -28.99 -46.40 -20.14
CA GLU A 276 -30.19 -46.93 -19.49
C GLU A 276 -30.85 -45.94 -18.51
N ASP A 277 -30.11 -44.95 -18.00
CA ASP A 277 -30.62 -43.89 -17.13
C ASP A 277 -31.18 -42.69 -17.90
N LEU A 278 -31.05 -42.69 -19.23
CA LEU A 278 -31.60 -41.65 -20.10
C LEU A 278 -33.13 -41.77 -20.24
N GLN A 279 -33.77 -40.67 -20.65
CA GLN A 279 -35.18 -40.72 -21.03
C GLN A 279 -35.32 -41.37 -22.41
N LEU A 280 -35.76 -42.64 -22.43
CA LEU A 280 -35.86 -43.45 -23.65
C LEU A 280 -37.23 -43.34 -24.34
N ASN A 281 -37.21 -43.33 -25.68
CA ASN A 281 -38.36 -43.50 -26.55
C ASN A 281 -37.96 -44.34 -27.77
N GLY A 282 -38.49 -45.55 -27.90
CA GLY A 282 -38.14 -46.48 -28.99
C GLY A 282 -36.87 -47.31 -28.76
N TYR A 283 -35.99 -46.90 -27.84
CA TYR A 283 -34.89 -47.72 -27.32
C TYR A 283 -35.36 -48.67 -26.21
N PHE A 284 -34.75 -49.85 -26.14
CA PHE A 284 -34.92 -50.84 -25.08
C PHE A 284 -33.62 -51.03 -24.32
N VAL A 285 -33.70 -51.35 -23.03
CA VAL A 285 -32.53 -51.69 -22.21
C VAL A 285 -32.22 -53.18 -22.36
N GLU A 286 -30.96 -53.51 -22.62
CA GLU A 286 -30.43 -54.87 -22.72
C GLU A 286 -29.28 -55.07 -21.74
N GLY A 287 -29.19 -56.28 -21.16
CA GLY A 287 -28.07 -56.64 -20.29
C GLY A 287 -26.86 -57.16 -21.06
N GLY A 288 -25.67 -56.71 -20.69
CA GLY A 288 -24.41 -57.17 -21.25
C GLY A 288 -23.25 -56.93 -20.29
N ASN A 289 -22.54 -57.98 -19.87
CA ASN A 289 -21.39 -57.85 -18.97
C ASN A 289 -20.21 -57.05 -19.57
N PHE A 290 -20.27 -56.72 -20.85
CA PHE A 290 -19.31 -55.89 -21.57
C PHE A 290 -19.67 -54.39 -21.49
N ALA A 291 -20.93 -54.07 -21.17
CA ALA A 291 -21.41 -52.72 -21.03
C ALA A 291 -20.97 -52.12 -19.70
N SER A 292 -20.80 -50.81 -19.66
CA SER A 292 -20.67 -50.12 -18.38
C SER A 292 -21.94 -50.29 -17.57
N GLY A 293 -21.82 -50.44 -16.25
CA GLY A 293 -22.98 -50.73 -15.39
C GLY A 293 -23.63 -52.11 -15.61
N GLY A 294 -23.29 -52.81 -16.70
CA GLY A 294 -23.83 -54.12 -17.09
C GLY A 294 -25.05 -54.05 -18.01
N GLU A 295 -25.48 -52.86 -18.43
CA GLU A 295 -26.64 -52.62 -19.29
C GLU A 295 -26.30 -51.61 -20.40
N TYR A 296 -27.02 -51.67 -21.52
CA TYR A 296 -26.91 -50.72 -22.63
C TYR A 296 -28.28 -50.55 -23.29
N ILE A 297 -28.45 -49.54 -24.14
CA ILE A 297 -29.70 -49.37 -24.90
C ILE A 297 -29.56 -49.83 -26.34
N SER A 298 -30.63 -50.39 -26.91
CA SER A 298 -30.67 -50.82 -28.30
C SER A 298 -32.01 -50.53 -28.97
N LEU A 299 -32.00 -50.39 -30.30
CA LEU A 299 -33.23 -50.36 -31.10
C LEU A 299 -33.75 -51.76 -31.45
N LEU A 300 -33.33 -52.80 -30.73
CA LEU A 300 -33.71 -54.18 -31.02
C LEU A 300 -35.23 -54.35 -30.91
N ASP A 301 -35.94 -54.32 -32.04
CA ASP A 301 -37.37 -54.58 -32.10
C ASP A 301 -37.61 -56.10 -32.09
N PRO A 302 -38.30 -56.67 -31.08
CA PRO A 302 -38.67 -58.08 -31.08
C PRO A 302 -39.59 -58.48 -32.24
N ASN A 303 -40.14 -57.52 -32.99
CA ASN A 303 -40.95 -57.71 -34.19
C ASN A 303 -40.24 -57.32 -35.51
N VAL A 304 -38.91 -57.17 -35.50
CA VAL A 304 -38.02 -56.97 -36.66
C VAL A 304 -38.60 -56.02 -37.72
N THR A 305 -38.72 -54.75 -37.37
CA THR A 305 -39.05 -53.70 -38.36
C THR A 305 -37.78 -53.00 -38.84
N PRO A 306 -37.36 -53.17 -40.12
CA PRO A 306 -36.24 -52.41 -40.68
C PRO A 306 -36.50 -50.89 -40.61
N GLY A 307 -35.47 -50.11 -40.27
CA GLY A 307 -35.61 -48.66 -40.10
C GLY A 307 -36.31 -48.24 -38.81
N ALA A 308 -36.28 -49.08 -37.76
CA ALA A 308 -36.70 -48.66 -36.43
C ALA A 308 -35.87 -47.45 -35.98
N THR A 309 -36.55 -46.46 -35.39
CA THR A 309 -35.91 -45.25 -34.86
C THR A 309 -36.20 -45.10 -33.38
N GLY A 310 -35.26 -44.53 -32.62
CA GLY A 310 -35.49 -44.18 -31.23
C GLY A 310 -34.67 -42.98 -30.78
N SER A 311 -34.98 -42.48 -29.58
CA SER A 311 -34.29 -41.36 -28.95
C SER A 311 -34.00 -41.65 -27.48
N ALA A 312 -32.82 -41.27 -27.00
CA ALA A 312 -32.45 -41.24 -25.59
C ALA A 312 -32.06 -39.79 -25.22
N SER A 313 -32.67 -39.22 -24.19
CA SER A 313 -32.50 -37.80 -23.85
C SER A 313 -32.04 -37.58 -22.41
N TYR A 314 -31.18 -36.58 -22.22
CA TYR A 314 -30.68 -36.11 -20.94
C TYR A 314 -30.92 -34.60 -20.81
N ASN A 315 -31.44 -34.16 -19.65
CA ASN A 315 -31.46 -32.75 -19.32
C ASN A 315 -30.12 -32.40 -18.68
N PHE A 316 -29.30 -31.65 -19.40
CA PHE A 316 -27.95 -31.31 -18.99
C PHE A 316 -27.93 -30.63 -17.62
N SER A 317 -27.25 -31.23 -16.63
CA SER A 317 -27.20 -30.71 -15.25
C SER A 317 -25.89 -30.04 -14.88
N GLY A 318 -24.94 -29.90 -15.82
CA GLY A 318 -23.68 -29.21 -15.60
C GLY A 318 -23.81 -27.71 -15.54
N THR A 319 -22.72 -27.03 -15.15
CA THR A 319 -22.59 -25.58 -15.22
C THR A 319 -22.61 -25.11 -16.68
N ALA A 320 -22.92 -23.83 -16.91
CA ALA A 320 -22.86 -23.31 -18.27
C ALA A 320 -21.40 -23.22 -18.72
N GLY A 321 -21.09 -23.76 -19.90
CA GLY A 321 -19.70 -23.85 -20.35
C GLY A 321 -19.54 -24.56 -21.68
N THR A 322 -18.27 -24.81 -22.02
CA THR A 322 -17.86 -25.54 -23.22
C THR A 322 -17.56 -26.97 -22.86
N TYR A 323 -18.23 -27.92 -23.51
CA TYR A 323 -18.13 -29.36 -23.22
C TYR A 323 -17.76 -30.15 -24.45
N ASP A 324 -16.94 -31.17 -24.26
CA ASP A 324 -16.82 -32.27 -25.20
C ASP A 324 -17.88 -33.32 -24.82
N ILE A 325 -18.77 -33.68 -25.76
CA ILE A 325 -19.76 -34.75 -25.55
C ILE A 325 -19.15 -36.05 -26.06
N VAL A 326 -19.10 -37.09 -25.22
CA VAL A 326 -18.50 -38.39 -25.57
C VAL A 326 -19.54 -39.49 -25.53
N ILE A 327 -19.92 -40.01 -26.70
CA ILE A 327 -20.92 -41.08 -26.79
C ILE A 327 -20.19 -42.41 -27.01
N ALA A 328 -20.42 -43.37 -26.11
CA ALA A 328 -19.99 -44.75 -26.29
C ALA A 328 -21.10 -45.58 -26.93
N TYR A 329 -20.78 -46.30 -28.01
CA TYR A 329 -21.74 -47.05 -28.82
C TYR A 329 -21.11 -48.33 -29.38
N TYR A 330 -21.93 -49.23 -29.91
CA TYR A 330 -21.45 -50.47 -30.52
C TYR A 330 -21.67 -50.46 -32.04
N ASP A 331 -20.60 -50.71 -32.80
CA ASP A 331 -20.57 -50.78 -34.26
C ASP A 331 -20.37 -52.24 -34.71
N GLU A 332 -21.37 -52.82 -35.36
CA GLU A 332 -21.44 -54.24 -35.71
C GLU A 332 -21.30 -54.45 -37.23
N ASN A 333 -20.63 -55.53 -37.63
CA ASN A 333 -20.32 -55.78 -39.04
C ASN A 333 -21.45 -56.56 -39.78
N ASP A 334 -22.71 -56.41 -39.39
CA ASP A 334 -23.86 -57.08 -40.02
C ASP A 334 -24.91 -56.12 -40.60
N GLY A 335 -24.66 -54.80 -40.59
CA GLY A 335 -25.50 -53.79 -41.24
C GLY A 335 -24.83 -52.42 -41.33
N VAL A 336 -25.65 -51.38 -41.52
CA VAL A 336 -25.26 -49.96 -41.38
C VAL A 336 -26.36 -49.20 -40.65
N GLY A 337 -26.21 -49.05 -39.33
CA GLY A 337 -27.06 -48.19 -38.50
C GLY A 337 -26.66 -46.72 -38.57
N GLN A 338 -27.42 -45.84 -37.93
CA GLN A 338 -27.04 -44.43 -37.75
C GLN A 338 -27.28 -43.96 -36.32
N LEU A 339 -26.43 -43.04 -35.88
CA LEU A 339 -26.62 -42.24 -34.67
C LEU A 339 -26.55 -40.75 -35.02
N GLU A 340 -27.34 -39.94 -34.34
CA GLU A 340 -27.31 -38.48 -34.42
C GLU A 340 -27.37 -37.88 -33.01
N LEU A 341 -26.48 -36.93 -32.73
CA LEU A 341 -26.53 -36.09 -31.54
C LEU A 341 -27.30 -34.80 -31.86
N GLN A 342 -28.26 -34.46 -30.99
CA GLN A 342 -28.96 -33.19 -31.00
C GLN A 342 -28.84 -32.46 -29.66
N VAL A 343 -28.83 -31.13 -29.70
CA VAL A 343 -28.97 -30.25 -28.52
C VAL A 343 -30.17 -29.32 -28.76
N ASP A 344 -31.16 -29.37 -27.87
CA ASP A 344 -32.45 -28.66 -27.99
C ASP A 344 -33.15 -28.88 -29.34
N ASN A 345 -33.08 -30.11 -29.87
CA ASN A 345 -33.59 -30.54 -31.18
C ASN A 345 -32.88 -29.95 -32.40
N ASN A 346 -31.72 -29.31 -32.21
CA ASN A 346 -30.84 -28.95 -33.32
C ASN A 346 -29.83 -30.07 -33.55
N SER A 347 -29.71 -30.52 -34.80
CA SER A 347 -28.69 -31.49 -35.21
C SER A 347 -27.30 -30.93 -34.96
N VAL A 348 -26.49 -31.65 -34.17
CA VAL A 348 -25.09 -31.31 -33.91
C VAL A 348 -24.20 -32.13 -34.83
N GLU A 349 -24.35 -33.45 -34.81
CA GLU A 349 -23.59 -34.37 -35.66
C GLU A 349 -24.39 -35.65 -35.90
N SER A 350 -24.22 -36.26 -37.08
CA SER A 350 -24.72 -37.60 -37.42
C SER A 350 -23.61 -38.45 -38.03
N TRP A 351 -23.62 -39.75 -37.72
CA TRP A 351 -22.66 -40.69 -38.27
C TRP A 351 -23.29 -42.07 -38.50
N ALA A 352 -22.74 -42.77 -39.49
CA ALA A 352 -23.09 -44.16 -39.77
C ALA A 352 -22.27 -45.08 -38.87
N LEU A 353 -22.89 -46.16 -38.42
CA LEU A 353 -22.24 -47.31 -37.81
C LEU A 353 -21.86 -48.22 -38.98
N ASN A 354 -20.58 -48.30 -39.34
CA ASN A 354 -20.16 -49.01 -40.56
C ASN A 354 -18.72 -49.51 -40.49
N GLU A 355 -18.15 -49.58 -39.30
CA GLU A 355 -16.82 -50.09 -39.10
C GLU A 355 -16.82 -51.63 -39.16
N ASN A 356 -15.84 -52.20 -39.85
CA ASN A 356 -15.65 -53.65 -39.81
C ASN A 356 -14.98 -54.05 -38.50
N THR A 357 -15.79 -54.31 -37.48
CA THR A 357 -15.33 -54.70 -36.13
C THR A 357 -15.04 -56.20 -36.00
N GLY A 358 -15.32 -56.99 -37.06
CA GLY A 358 -15.09 -58.44 -37.09
C GLY A 358 -16.14 -59.27 -36.34
N THR A 359 -17.18 -58.63 -35.78
CA THR A 359 -18.29 -59.26 -35.05
C THR A 359 -19.62 -58.69 -35.53
N GLY A 360 -20.67 -59.52 -35.62
CA GLY A 360 -22.06 -59.10 -35.88
C GLY A 360 -22.89 -59.06 -34.60
N ALA A 361 -22.24 -58.78 -33.47
CA ALA A 361 -22.88 -58.76 -32.16
C ALA A 361 -22.11 -57.84 -31.22
N ALA A 362 -22.85 -57.09 -30.40
CA ALA A 362 -22.33 -56.16 -29.41
C ALA A 362 -21.45 -56.89 -28.38
N ASN A 363 -20.21 -56.43 -28.26
CA ASN A 363 -19.24 -56.85 -27.25
C ASN A 363 -18.06 -55.85 -27.19
N ASN A 364 -17.06 -56.14 -26.37
CA ASN A 364 -15.87 -55.27 -26.22
C ASN A 364 -15.11 -54.97 -27.53
N GLN A 365 -15.23 -55.81 -28.57
CA GLN A 365 -14.58 -55.59 -29.88
C GLN A 365 -15.35 -54.58 -30.75
N SER A 366 -16.67 -54.49 -30.58
CA SER A 366 -17.53 -53.56 -31.32
C SER A 366 -17.69 -52.20 -30.63
N LEU A 367 -17.25 -52.05 -29.38
CA LEU A 367 -17.34 -50.79 -28.65
C LEU A 367 -16.51 -49.68 -29.32
N ARG A 368 -17.13 -48.51 -29.49
CA ARG A 368 -16.55 -47.30 -30.05
C ARG A 368 -16.96 -46.09 -29.23
N THR A 369 -16.19 -45.02 -29.37
CA THR A 369 -16.54 -43.72 -28.81
C THR A 369 -16.55 -42.66 -29.92
N ARG A 370 -17.48 -41.72 -29.83
CA ARG A 370 -17.53 -40.51 -30.64
C ARG A 370 -17.40 -39.31 -29.73
N THR A 371 -16.38 -38.50 -29.94
CA THR A 371 -16.20 -37.21 -29.23
C THR A 371 -16.65 -36.09 -30.15
N ILE A 372 -17.61 -35.29 -29.67
CA ILE A 372 -18.10 -34.08 -30.31
C ILE A 372 -17.61 -32.91 -29.45
N SER A 373 -16.52 -32.29 -29.87
CA SER A 373 -15.83 -31.29 -29.06
C SER A 373 -16.48 -29.92 -29.07
N ALA A 374 -16.18 -29.13 -28.04
CA ALA A 374 -16.45 -27.70 -27.95
C ALA A 374 -17.93 -27.28 -28.09
N GLN A 375 -18.85 -28.06 -27.53
CA GLN A 375 -20.27 -27.76 -27.50
C GLN A 375 -20.60 -26.78 -26.37
N GLN A 376 -21.28 -25.68 -26.68
CA GLN A 376 -21.78 -24.74 -25.67
C GLN A 376 -23.03 -25.31 -25.03
N LEU A 377 -22.96 -25.65 -23.74
CA LEU A 377 -24.09 -26.18 -22.97
C LEU A 377 -24.43 -25.26 -21.80
N SER A 378 -25.70 -25.25 -21.43
CA SER A 378 -26.25 -24.53 -20.28
C SER A 378 -27.20 -25.45 -19.50
N PRO A 379 -27.28 -25.29 -18.16
CA PRO A 379 -28.15 -26.11 -17.34
C PRO A 379 -29.59 -26.15 -17.87
N GLY A 380 -30.14 -27.35 -18.03
CA GLY A 380 -31.50 -27.60 -18.50
C GLY A 380 -31.67 -27.78 -20.00
N GLN A 381 -30.62 -27.62 -20.82
CA GLN A 381 -30.69 -27.98 -22.24
C GLN A 381 -30.86 -29.49 -22.43
N VAL A 382 -31.57 -29.88 -23.49
CA VAL A 382 -31.81 -31.30 -23.80
C VAL A 382 -30.75 -31.81 -24.74
N VAL A 383 -29.88 -32.69 -24.25
CA VAL A 383 -28.93 -33.46 -25.06
C VAL A 383 -29.62 -34.77 -25.44
N LYS A 384 -29.68 -35.07 -26.74
CA LYS A 384 -30.46 -36.20 -27.26
C LYS A 384 -29.65 -37.00 -28.26
N ILE A 385 -29.62 -38.31 -28.07
CA ILE A 385 -29.11 -39.27 -29.05
C ILE A 385 -30.30 -39.85 -29.79
N LEU A 386 -30.32 -39.68 -31.11
CA LEU A 386 -31.22 -40.38 -32.02
C LEU A 386 -30.49 -41.57 -32.62
N GLY A 387 -31.21 -42.66 -32.85
CA GLY A 387 -30.69 -43.77 -33.65
C GLY A 387 -31.68 -44.26 -34.68
N GLU A 388 -31.14 -44.86 -35.74
CA GLU A 388 -31.86 -45.56 -36.78
C GLU A 388 -31.19 -46.92 -37.03
N ALA A 389 -31.98 -47.99 -36.98
CA ALA A 389 -31.52 -49.33 -37.32
C ALA A 389 -31.39 -49.51 -38.84
N SER A 390 -30.43 -50.33 -39.27
CA SER A 390 -30.19 -50.61 -40.68
C SER A 390 -31.42 -51.20 -41.41
N ASN A 391 -31.47 -50.99 -42.73
CA ASN A 391 -32.50 -51.57 -43.61
C ASN A 391 -31.86 -52.25 -44.84
N PRO A 392 -31.98 -53.58 -45.01
CA PRO A 392 -32.70 -54.53 -44.13
C PRO A 392 -32.00 -54.73 -42.78
N ALA A 393 -32.76 -55.15 -41.76
CA ALA A 393 -32.29 -55.25 -40.37
C ALA A 393 -31.08 -56.20 -40.24
N GLY A 394 -29.93 -55.62 -39.92
CA GLY A 394 -28.68 -56.32 -39.60
C GLY A 394 -28.03 -55.69 -38.36
N GLU A 395 -27.65 -54.43 -38.47
CA GLU A 395 -27.09 -53.64 -37.37
C GLU A 395 -28.15 -52.76 -36.70
N TRP A 396 -28.16 -52.77 -35.36
CA TRP A 396 -29.01 -51.93 -34.53
C TRP A 396 -28.19 -50.85 -33.84
N ALA A 397 -28.71 -49.62 -33.81
CA ALA A 397 -28.11 -48.56 -33.00
C ALA A 397 -28.11 -48.98 -31.52
N ARG A 398 -26.92 -49.02 -30.92
CA ARG A 398 -26.71 -49.38 -29.51
C ARG A 398 -25.78 -48.40 -28.83
N VAL A 399 -26.16 -47.95 -27.64
CA VAL A 399 -25.43 -46.92 -26.89
C VAL A 399 -25.19 -47.41 -25.46
N ASP A 400 -23.98 -47.20 -24.96
CA ASP A 400 -23.53 -47.59 -23.62
C ASP A 400 -23.68 -46.42 -22.64
N TYR A 401 -23.08 -45.26 -22.95
CA TYR A 401 -23.17 -44.05 -22.13
C TYR A 401 -22.92 -42.78 -22.94
N ILE A 402 -23.23 -41.63 -22.34
CA ILE A 402 -22.90 -40.28 -22.82
C ILE A 402 -22.15 -39.47 -21.74
#